data_AF-A0A2K5BUR9-F1
#
_entry.id   AF-A0A2K5BUR9-F1
#
_cell.length_a   1.000
_cell.length_b   1.000
_cell.length_c   1.000
_cell.angle_alpha   90.00
_cell.angle_beta   90.00
_cell.angle_gamma   90.00
#
_symmetry.space_group_name_H-M   'P 1'
#
loop_
_entity.id
_entity.type
_entity.pdbx_description
1 polymer ?
#
loop_
_entity_poly.entity_id
_entity_poly.type
_entity_poly.pdbx_seq_one_letter_code
_entity_poly.pdbx_strand_id
1 'polypeptide(L)'
;MEETPQHCLSRLPHNSALKQQELPAHQLYFTTTRVLSVFFTTGIFCLCMGIILIVSMNYTRTCANCAELRETASNFDKECTCSIPFYLSEKMMVSNVYMCYKLHGFYQNLYRYIRSRSNRQLAGKDVK
;
A
#
# COMPACT_ATOMS: atom_id res chain seq x y z
N MET A 1 45.45 -4.32 -39.43
CA MET A 1 44.48 -5.38 -39.13
C MET A 1 45.06 -6.10 -37.94
N GLU A 2 44.49 -5.85 -36.76
CA GLU A 2 45.03 -6.30 -35.48
C GLU A 2 44.74 -7.80 -35.36
N GLU A 3 45.80 -8.61 -35.33
CA GLU A 3 45.73 -10.06 -35.23
C GLU A 3 45.13 -10.45 -33.88
N THR A 4 43.88 -10.92 -33.87
CA THR A 4 43.30 -11.58 -32.70
C THR A 4 44.03 -12.92 -32.47
N PRO A 5 44.52 -13.22 -31.26
CA PRO A 5 45.29 -14.43 -31.03
C PRO A 5 44.45 -15.67 -31.33
N GLN A 6 45.00 -16.61 -32.10
CA GLN A 6 44.40 -17.92 -32.31
C GLN A 6 44.09 -18.57 -30.96
N HIS A 7 42.81 -18.67 -30.63
CA HIS A 7 42.36 -19.34 -29.41
C HIS A 7 42.54 -20.85 -29.58
N CYS A 8 43.67 -21.38 -29.10
CA CYS A 8 43.89 -22.82 -28.98
C CYS A 8 42.68 -23.45 -28.28
N LEU A 9 41.95 -24.33 -28.97
CA LEU A 9 40.89 -25.17 -28.38
C LEU A 9 41.55 -26.22 -27.49
N SER A 10 42.07 -25.77 -26.35
CA SER A 10 42.40 -26.67 -25.25
C SER A 10 41.08 -27.24 -24.71
N ARG A 11 41.05 -28.54 -24.45
CA ARG A 11 39.94 -29.16 -23.68
C ARG A 11 39.98 -28.77 -22.20
N LEU A 12 40.91 -27.88 -21.82
CA LEU A 12 41.06 -27.42 -20.46
C LEU A 12 39.97 -26.38 -20.16
N PRO A 13 39.19 -26.57 -19.09
CA PRO A 13 38.23 -25.56 -18.67
C PRO A 13 38.96 -24.27 -18.27
N HIS A 14 38.33 -23.12 -18.56
CA HIS A 14 38.83 -21.81 -18.13
C HIS A 14 38.85 -21.71 -16.60
N ASN A 15 39.98 -21.26 -16.07
CA ASN A 15 40.26 -21.12 -14.63
C ASN A 15 39.80 -19.78 -14.04
N SER A 16 38.61 -19.28 -14.43
CA SER A 16 38.04 -18.09 -13.80
C SER A 16 37.19 -18.48 -12.59
N ALA A 17 37.27 -17.70 -11.51
CA ALA A 17 36.54 -17.96 -10.25
C ALA A 17 35.03 -18.15 -10.44
N LEU A 18 34.43 -17.45 -11.42
CA LEU A 18 33.02 -17.64 -11.80
C LEU A 18 32.75 -19.02 -12.43
N LYS A 19 33.62 -19.45 -13.36
CA LYS A 19 33.47 -20.74 -14.05
C LYS A 19 33.84 -21.92 -13.15
N GLN A 20 34.72 -21.70 -12.18
CA GLN A 20 35.12 -22.67 -11.16
C GLN A 20 34.18 -22.67 -9.94
N GLN A 21 33.21 -21.74 -9.88
CA GLN A 21 32.29 -21.57 -8.75
C GLN A 21 33.00 -21.33 -7.41
N GLU A 22 34.16 -20.67 -7.44
CA GLU A 22 34.98 -20.31 -6.28
C GLU A 22 34.76 -18.85 -5.83
N LEU A 23 33.57 -18.30 -6.14
CA LEU A 23 33.23 -16.97 -5.67
C LEU A 23 33.08 -16.97 -4.14
N PRO A 24 33.57 -15.93 -3.43
CA PRO A 24 33.40 -15.83 -2.00
C PRO A 24 31.90 -15.72 -1.68
N ALA A 25 31.39 -16.69 -0.93
CA ALA A 25 30.01 -16.72 -0.46
C ALA A 25 29.99 -16.57 1.05
N HIS A 26 29.14 -15.68 1.56
CA HIS A 26 28.88 -15.61 3.00
C HIS A 26 27.83 -16.67 3.37
N GLN A 27 28.24 -17.67 4.15
CA GLN A 27 27.33 -18.72 4.62
C GLN A 27 26.66 -18.26 5.92
N LEU A 28 25.38 -17.94 5.84
CA LEU A 28 24.57 -17.71 7.03
C LEU A 28 24.15 -19.06 7.63
N TYR A 29 24.49 -19.25 8.90
CA TYR A 29 24.01 -20.38 9.69
C TYR A 29 22.88 -19.95 10.60
N PHE A 30 21.69 -20.51 10.37
CA PHE A 30 20.51 -20.26 11.18
C PHE A 30 20.53 -21.15 12.42
N THR A 31 21.22 -20.69 13.46
CA THR A 31 21.17 -21.31 14.79
C THR A 31 19.88 -20.90 15.50
N THR A 32 19.26 -21.81 16.25
CA THR A 32 18.03 -21.58 17.02
C THR A 32 18.09 -20.29 17.84
N THR A 33 19.20 -20.02 18.52
CA THR A 33 19.39 -18.80 19.32
C THR A 33 19.37 -17.51 18.48
N ARG A 34 19.99 -17.52 17.29
CA ARG A 34 19.99 -16.35 16.39
C ARG A 34 18.61 -16.10 15.82
N VAL A 35 17.94 -17.17 15.38
CA VAL A 35 16.58 -17.09 14.83
C VAL A 35 15.60 -16.57 15.89
N LEU A 36 15.67 -17.11 17.11
CA LEU A 36 14.82 -16.71 18.22
C LEU A 36 15.03 -15.24 18.60
N SER A 37 16.29 -14.78 18.65
CA SER A 37 16.61 -13.38 18.92
C SER A 37 16.01 -12.43 17.88
N VAL A 38 16.15 -12.75 16.59
CA VAL A 38 15.58 -11.94 15.49
C VAL A 38 14.05 -11.89 15.56
N PHE A 39 13.40 -13.00 15.89
CA PHE A 39 11.94 -13.01 16.05
C PHE A 39 11.46 -12.16 17.22
N PHE A 40 12.14 -12.21 18.38
CA PHE A 40 11.75 -11.39 19.53
C PHE A 40 11.96 -9.90 19.27
N THR A 41 13.10 -9.50 18.67
CA THR A 41 13.36 -8.10 18.37
C THR A 41 12.36 -7.54 17.35
N THR A 42 12.08 -8.30 16.29
CA THR A 42 11.09 -7.91 15.28
C THR A 42 9.68 -7.88 15.86
N GLY A 43 9.34 -8.84 16.72
CA GLY A 43 8.03 -8.91 17.39
C GLY A 43 7.77 -7.71 18.30
N ILE A 44 8.75 -7.35 19.14
CA ILE A 44 8.65 -6.16 20.01
C ILE A 44 8.49 -4.89 19.18
N PHE A 45 9.27 -4.74 18.12
CA PHE A 45 9.17 -3.59 17.22
C PHE A 45 7.77 -3.48 16.58
N CYS A 46 7.27 -4.57 15.99
CA CYS A 46 5.95 -4.61 15.38
C CYS A 46 4.82 -4.35 16.39
N LEU A 47 4.95 -4.85 17.63
CA LEU A 47 3.98 -4.63 18.70
C LEU A 47 3.93 -3.15 19.10
N CYS A 48 5.10 -2.53 19.34
CA CYS A 48 5.17 -1.11 19.68
C CYS A 48 4.57 -0.24 18.57
N MET A 49 4.97 -0.49 17.31
CA MET A 49 4.42 0.24 16.16
C MET A 49 2.92 0.00 16.00
N GLY A 50 2.44 -1.22 16.21
CA GLY A 50 1.01 -1.56 16.14
C GLY A 50 0.18 -0.81 17.18
N ILE A 51 0.62 -0.74 18.43
CA ILE A 51 -0.09 0.00 19.49
C ILE A 51 -0.19 1.49 19.15
N ILE A 52 0.92 2.10 18.70
CA ILE A 52 0.95 3.52 18.31
C ILE A 52 -0.07 3.81 17.20
N LEU A 53 -0.16 2.92 16.20
CA LEU A 53 -1.09 3.09 15.08
C LEU A 53 -2.56 2.92 15.49
N ILE A 54 -2.87 1.95 16.36
CA ILE A 54 -4.26 1.67 16.79
C ILE A 54 -4.84 2.84 17.60
N VAL A 55 -4.06 3.43 18.50
CA VAL A 55 -4.54 4.56 19.34
C VAL A 55 -4.91 5.78 18.48
N SER A 56 -4.28 5.95 17.31
CA SER A 56 -4.60 7.04 16.36
C SER A 56 -5.93 6.86 15.61
N MET A 57 -6.58 5.70 15.71
CA MET A 57 -7.76 5.32 14.92
C MET A 57 -9.06 5.34 15.76
N ASN A 58 -9.22 6.30 16.67
CA ASN A 58 -10.49 6.48 17.38
C ASN A 58 -11.50 7.26 16.53
N TYR A 59 -12.37 6.56 15.81
CA TYR A 59 -13.49 7.17 15.11
C TYR A 59 -14.72 7.25 16.03
N THR A 60 -15.20 8.46 16.26
CA THR A 60 -16.42 8.69 17.04
C THR A 60 -17.66 8.28 16.21
N ARG A 61 -18.54 7.44 16.77
CA ARG A 61 -19.79 6.97 16.13
C ARG A 61 -20.94 7.99 16.26
N THR A 62 -20.71 9.24 15.90
CA THR A 62 -21.66 10.33 16.19
C THR A 62 -22.88 10.35 15.26
N CYS A 63 -22.88 9.62 14.14
CA CYS A 63 -23.98 9.58 13.15
C CYS A 63 -24.46 8.15 12.81
N ALA A 64 -24.47 7.23 13.78
CA ALA A 64 -24.82 5.83 13.54
C ALA A 64 -26.25 5.65 12.97
N ASN A 65 -27.23 6.42 13.43
CA ASN A 65 -28.63 6.29 13.00
C ASN A 65 -28.83 6.61 11.50
N CYS A 66 -28.19 7.68 11.00
CA CYS A 66 -28.23 7.97 9.56
C CYS A 66 -27.44 6.93 8.76
N ALA A 67 -26.36 6.37 9.30
CA ALA A 67 -25.63 5.30 8.64
C ALA A 67 -26.50 4.02 8.53
N GLU A 68 -27.16 3.61 9.62
CA GLU A 68 -28.07 2.46 9.65
C GLU A 68 -29.26 2.63 8.69
N LEU A 69 -29.85 3.83 8.63
CA LEU A 69 -30.93 4.14 7.68
C LEU A 69 -30.50 3.87 6.23
N ARG A 70 -29.21 4.08 5.92
CA ARG A 70 -28.63 4.01 4.57
C ARG A 70 -28.11 2.64 4.18
N GLU A 71 -28.07 1.68 5.11
CA GLU A 71 -27.85 0.26 4.78
C GLU A 71 -28.97 -0.28 3.88
N THR A 72 -30.19 0.27 4.02
CA THR A 72 -31.32 -0.10 3.17
C THR A 72 -31.44 0.86 1.99
N ALA A 73 -31.19 0.37 0.78
CA ALA A 73 -31.20 1.18 -0.44
C ALA A 73 -32.54 1.88 -0.73
N SER A 74 -33.67 1.33 -0.28
CA SER A 74 -35.01 1.93 -0.46
C SER A 74 -35.22 3.22 0.34
N ASN A 75 -34.38 3.50 1.34
CA ASN A 75 -34.47 4.72 2.14
C ASN A 75 -33.69 5.90 1.50
N PHE A 76 -33.28 5.79 0.23
CA PHE A 76 -32.47 6.82 -0.43
C PHE A 76 -33.11 8.21 -0.36
N ASP A 77 -34.44 8.29 -0.50
CA ASP A 77 -35.19 9.55 -0.54
C ASP A 77 -35.49 10.14 0.85
N LYS A 78 -35.23 9.41 1.94
CA LYS A 78 -35.53 9.89 3.30
C LYS A 78 -34.45 10.83 3.79
N GLU A 79 -34.79 12.09 4.04
CA GLU A 79 -33.85 13.07 4.59
C GLU A 79 -33.33 12.64 5.98
N CYS A 80 -32.01 12.74 6.19
CA CYS A 80 -31.37 12.50 7.48
C CYS A 80 -30.26 13.54 7.65
N THR A 81 -30.41 14.42 8.64
CA THR A 81 -29.41 15.43 8.97
C THR A 81 -28.62 15.00 10.19
N CYS A 82 -27.29 15.04 10.10
CA CYS A 82 -26.41 14.78 11.23
C CYS A 82 -25.37 15.88 11.33
N SER A 83 -25.20 16.44 12.52
CA SER A 83 -24.18 17.45 12.81
C SER A 83 -23.17 16.86 13.78
N ILE A 84 -21.89 16.91 13.40
CA ILE A 84 -20.80 16.39 14.24
C ILE A 84 -20.03 17.60 14.78
N PRO A 85 -20.16 17.95 16.07
CA PRO A 85 -19.32 18.97 16.66
C PRO A 85 -17.89 18.43 16.78
N PHE A 86 -16.92 19.17 16.26
CA PHE A 86 -15.51 18.88 16.43
C PHE A 86 -14.74 20.17 16.74
N TYR A 87 -13.67 20.03 17.52
CA TYR A 87 -12.80 21.14 17.89
C TYR A 87 -11.52 21.03 17.08
N LEU A 88 -11.11 22.10 16.39
CA LEU A 88 -9.81 22.15 15.74
C LEU A 88 -8.76 22.61 16.75
N SER A 89 -7.65 21.88 16.83
CA SER A 89 -6.49 22.32 17.61
C SER A 89 -5.70 23.38 16.82
N GLU A 90 -5.19 24.41 17.50
CA GLU A 90 -4.41 25.52 16.90
C GLU A 90 -3.25 25.02 16.02
N LYS A 91 -2.64 23.88 16.38
CA LYS A 91 -1.57 23.24 15.61
C LYS A 91 -2.00 22.82 14.19
N MET A 92 -3.27 22.53 13.97
CA MET A 92 -3.81 22.19 12.64
C MET A 92 -3.98 23.42 11.73
N MET A 93 -4.12 24.62 12.30
CA MET A 93 -4.32 25.86 11.54
C MET A 93 -3.03 26.40 10.91
N VAL A 94 -1.87 25.88 11.33
CA VAL A 94 -0.55 26.28 10.81
C VAL A 94 -0.24 25.59 9.47
N SER A 95 -0.99 24.55 9.10
CA SER A 95 -0.76 23.73 7.91
C SER A 95 -2.00 23.68 6.99
N ASN A 96 -1.84 23.12 5.80
CA ASN A 96 -2.93 22.95 4.85
C ASN A 96 -3.99 21.98 5.39
N VAL A 97 -5.26 22.41 5.37
CA VAL A 97 -6.41 21.62 5.81
C VAL A 97 -7.10 20.99 4.60
N TYR A 98 -7.35 19.68 4.67
CA TYR A 98 -8.07 18.93 3.64
C TYR A 98 -9.34 18.32 4.23
N MET A 99 -10.47 18.48 3.54
CA MET A 99 -11.73 17.81 3.88
C MET A 99 -11.93 16.63 2.93
N CYS A 100 -11.90 15.42 3.48
CA CYS A 100 -12.10 14.18 2.74
C CYS A 100 -13.36 13.47 3.22
N TYR A 101 -14.06 12.81 2.32
CA TYR A 101 -15.16 11.89 2.66
C TYR A 101 -14.76 10.45 2.33
N LYS A 102 -15.28 9.50 3.11
CA LYS A 102 -15.04 8.06 2.92
C LYS A 102 -16.36 7.37 2.61
N LEU A 103 -16.37 6.58 1.54
CA LEU A 103 -17.49 5.72 1.18
C LEU A 103 -17.18 4.27 1.61
N HIS A 104 -18.18 3.58 2.14
CA HIS A 104 -18.09 2.16 2.49
C HIS A 104 -19.09 1.36 1.63
N GLY A 105 -18.75 0.11 1.29
CA GLY A 105 -19.62 -0.74 0.46
C GLY A 105 -19.73 -0.32 -1.03
N PHE A 106 -18.91 0.61 -1.50
CA PHE A 106 -18.98 1.13 -2.87
C PHE A 106 -17.82 0.63 -3.74
N TYR A 107 -18.12 -0.22 -4.73
CA TYR A 107 -17.14 -0.86 -5.60
C TYR A 107 -16.86 -0.05 -6.87
N GLN A 108 -16.06 1.01 -6.74
CA GLN A 108 -15.62 1.82 -7.90
C GLN A 108 -14.70 1.07 -8.88
N ASN A 109 -14.11 -0.04 -8.44
CA ASN A 109 -13.18 -0.83 -9.24
C ASN A 109 -13.86 -1.85 -10.18
N LEU A 110 -15.19 -1.89 -10.24
CA LEU A 110 -15.91 -2.81 -11.12
C LEU A 110 -15.66 -2.45 -12.60
N TYR A 111 -15.26 -3.43 -13.42
CA TYR A 111 -14.91 -3.21 -14.83
C TYR A 111 -15.97 -2.42 -15.62
N ARG A 112 -17.26 -2.79 -15.47
CA ARG A 112 -18.37 -2.10 -16.14
C ARG A 112 -18.54 -0.66 -15.66
N TYR A 113 -18.35 -0.41 -14.37
CA TYR A 113 -18.40 0.92 -13.79
C TYR A 113 -17.28 1.80 -14.36
N ILE A 114 -16.05 1.28 -14.39
CA ILE A 114 -14.90 1.99 -14.95
C ILE A 114 -15.09 2.29 -16.45
N ARG A 115 -15.70 1.36 -17.20
CA ARG A 115 -15.94 1.50 -18.65
C ARG A 115 -17.10 2.45 -18.98
N SER A 116 -18.06 2.63 -18.06
CA SER A 116 -19.26 3.45 -18.26
C SER A 116 -18.98 4.96 -18.11
N ARG A 117 -17.97 5.47 -18.83
CA ARG A 117 -17.62 6.89 -18.90
C ARG A 117 -17.07 7.26 -20.27
N SER A 118 -17.32 8.48 -20.73
CA SER A 118 -16.76 9.02 -21.98
C SER A 118 -15.71 10.09 -21.68
N ASN A 119 -14.45 9.81 -22.01
CA ASN A 119 -13.37 10.78 -21.82
C ASN A 119 -13.53 12.02 -22.72
N ARG A 120 -14.16 11.87 -23.90
CA ARG A 120 -14.44 13.01 -24.80
C ARG A 120 -15.46 13.95 -24.19
N GLN A 121 -16.53 13.40 -23.61
CA GLN A 121 -17.55 14.17 -22.91
C GLN A 121 -16.97 14.86 -21.68
N LEU A 122 -16.16 14.16 -20.87
CA LEU A 122 -15.50 14.72 -19.68
C LEU A 122 -14.52 15.84 -20.03
N ALA A 123 -13.91 15.79 -21.23
CA ALA A 123 -13.06 16.85 -21.76
C ALA A 123 -13.84 17.96 -22.50
N GLY A 124 -15.18 17.93 -22.49
CA GLY A 124 -16.02 18.94 -23.14
C GLY A 124 -15.99 18.89 -24.68
N LYS A 125 -15.55 17.80 -25.29
CA LYS A 125 -15.51 17.64 -26.75
C LYS A 125 -16.85 17.11 -27.26
N ASP A 126 -17.28 17.62 -28.42
CA ASP A 126 -18.49 17.15 -29.09
C ASP A 126 -18.40 15.63 -29.33
N VAL A 127 -19.44 14.93 -28.88
CA VAL A 127 -19.59 13.48 -28.98
C VAL A 127 -20.49 13.21 -30.19
N LYS A 128 -19.96 13.53 -31.37
CA LYS A 128 -20.48 13.04 -32.65
C LYS A 128 -19.76 11.75 -33.03
#